data_AF-A0A7V3VD89-F1
#
_entry.id   AF-A0A7V3VD89-F1
#
_cell.length_a   1.000
_cell.length_b   1.000
_cell.length_c   1.000
_cell.angle_alpha   90.00
_cell.angle_beta   90.00
_cell.angle_gamma   90.00
#
_symmetry.space_group_name_H-M   'P 1'
#
loop_
_entity.id
_entity.type
_entity.pdbx_description
1 polymer ?
#
loop_
_entity_poly.entity_id
_entity_poly.type
_entity_poly.pdbx_seq_one_letter_code
_entity_poly.pdbx_strand_id
1 'polypeptide(L)'
;MKKLPSPITQKTFEEVVYKWMAIINRKESGSIINLSGREQPWRVNQFLQDKKIINQLSSSQILVVDLASFSIEDGEDFDVYLSKNGQQKKEQLVLFILNADLLLAEKKSLLSYLNSLPLGNPCYSLLFFFNKNITLSHHLKKLSSYTTLYQNICFYPHYQKADVDQFLFYLEKKFQTRLSFSLKTEIFQECGGYLWLIEEAVRYYSQTKDKGSLFNHEEMKLRLRIIFDEFDEVEKRLLEKIIKKDQLFDEEEKECLDYFLKIGLLKKSGCFFKFSASLLEEFIKEEVSKRTKITLNEIQAITINGIVVDGFFSRREKRFLKYLLNSPNTVVSREKAAALIWRDEVEGYTDWALDQFIRRLRNKFEQLGLPRDLITTKKNQGFIFINH
;
A
#
# COMPACT_ATOMS: atom_id res chain seq x y z
N MET A 1 -33.85 -0.76 -19.46
CA MET A 1 -32.87 0.18 -18.83
C MET A 1 -31.86 0.61 -19.89
N LYS A 2 -31.53 1.90 -20.01
CA LYS A 2 -30.45 2.34 -20.93
C LYS A 2 -29.14 1.70 -20.47
N LYS A 3 -28.40 1.07 -21.39
CA LYS A 3 -27.10 0.46 -21.11
C LYS A 3 -26.17 1.55 -20.54
N LEU A 4 -25.59 1.30 -19.36
CA LEU A 4 -24.61 2.22 -18.80
C LEU A 4 -23.38 2.30 -19.73
N PRO A 5 -22.77 3.48 -19.89
CA PRO A 5 -21.53 3.60 -20.65
C PRO A 5 -20.39 2.82 -19.96
N SER A 6 -19.29 2.57 -20.68
CA SER A 6 -18.10 1.98 -20.08
C SER A 6 -17.55 2.89 -18.97
N PRO A 7 -17.07 2.33 -17.83
CA PRO A 7 -16.51 3.13 -16.74
C PRO A 7 -15.19 3.81 -17.10
N ILE A 8 -14.46 3.32 -18.11
CA ILE A 8 -13.21 3.94 -18.58
C ILE A 8 -13.20 4.06 -20.10
N THR A 9 -12.24 4.81 -20.64
CA THR A 9 -12.12 4.96 -22.09
C THR A 9 -11.78 3.62 -22.75
N GLN A 10 -12.30 3.42 -23.96
CA GLN A 10 -11.98 2.23 -24.76
C GLN A 10 -10.47 2.15 -25.04
N LYS A 11 -9.83 3.30 -25.28
CA LYS A 11 -8.39 3.38 -25.53
C LYS A 11 -7.57 2.82 -24.37
N THR A 12 -7.81 3.29 -23.14
CA THR A 12 -7.09 2.81 -21.95
C THR A 12 -7.33 1.32 -21.73
N PHE A 13 -8.58 0.86 -21.89
CA PHE A 13 -8.90 -0.56 -21.77
C PHE A 13 -8.13 -1.41 -22.79
N GLU A 14 -8.17 -1.02 -24.06
CA GLU A 14 -7.47 -1.72 -25.14
C GLU A 14 -5.96 -1.74 -24.94
N GLU A 15 -5.33 -0.62 -24.56
CA GLU A 15 -3.89 -0.54 -24.31
C GLU A 15 -3.41 -1.52 -23.22
N VAL A 16 -4.20 -1.70 -22.16
CA VAL A 16 -3.88 -2.68 -21.11
C VAL A 16 -4.11 -4.10 -21.62
N VAL A 17 -5.27 -4.36 -22.22
CA VAL A 17 -5.67 -5.70 -22.63
C VAL A 17 -4.78 -6.26 -23.74
N TYR A 18 -4.31 -5.43 -24.68
CA TYR A 18 -3.38 -5.90 -25.71
C TYR A 18 -2.09 -6.48 -25.12
N LYS A 19 -1.64 -5.99 -23.97
CA LYS A 19 -0.49 -6.60 -23.28
C LYS A 19 -0.82 -7.98 -22.73
N TRP A 20 -2.00 -8.17 -22.16
CA TRP A 20 -2.46 -9.48 -21.68
C TRP A 20 -2.59 -10.47 -22.84
N MET A 21 -3.19 -10.03 -23.95
CA MET A 21 -3.32 -10.84 -25.15
C MET A 21 -1.97 -11.23 -25.74
N ALA A 22 -0.99 -10.32 -25.74
CA ALA A 22 0.35 -10.62 -26.21
C ALA A 22 1.02 -11.74 -25.40
N ILE A 23 0.86 -11.72 -24.07
CA ILE A 23 1.37 -12.79 -23.18
C ILE A 23 0.67 -14.11 -23.49
N ILE A 24 -0.67 -14.09 -23.58
CA ILE A 24 -1.47 -15.29 -23.87
C ILE A 24 -1.09 -15.89 -25.22
N ASN A 25 -0.99 -15.09 -26.27
CA ASN A 25 -0.67 -15.57 -27.62
C ASN A 25 0.73 -16.19 -27.72
N ARG A 26 1.66 -15.78 -26.86
CA ARG A 26 3.01 -16.38 -26.78
C ARG A 26 3.06 -17.66 -25.94
N LYS A 27 1.94 -18.05 -25.33
CA LYS A 27 1.86 -19.13 -24.34
C LYS A 27 2.77 -18.90 -23.12
N GLU A 28 3.01 -17.64 -22.80
CA GLU A 28 3.83 -17.23 -21.67
C GLU A 28 2.96 -16.92 -20.46
N SER A 29 3.59 -16.77 -19.30
CA SER A 29 2.98 -16.26 -18.09
C SER A 29 3.43 -14.82 -17.81
N GLY A 30 2.74 -14.15 -16.90
CA GLY A 30 3.12 -12.81 -16.50
C GLY A 30 2.33 -12.27 -15.31
N SER A 31 2.82 -11.15 -14.79
CA SER A 31 2.23 -10.45 -13.65
C SER A 31 1.73 -9.06 -14.05
N ILE A 32 0.51 -8.76 -13.66
CA ILE A 32 -0.16 -7.47 -13.80
C ILE A 32 -0.10 -6.83 -12.42
N ILE A 33 0.64 -5.72 -12.32
CA ILE A 33 0.98 -5.05 -11.07
C ILE A 33 0.17 -3.75 -10.96
N ASN A 34 -0.18 -3.35 -9.74
CA ASN A 34 -0.93 -2.13 -9.43
C ASN A 34 -2.39 -2.15 -9.91
N LEU A 35 -3.01 -3.34 -9.96
CA LEU A 35 -4.46 -3.44 -10.19
C LEU A 35 -5.14 -3.83 -8.89
N SER A 36 -5.89 -2.89 -8.31
CA SER A 36 -6.54 -3.11 -7.00
C SER A 36 -7.44 -4.35 -7.02
N GLY A 37 -7.45 -5.12 -5.92
CA GLY A 37 -8.24 -6.35 -5.82
C GLY A 37 -9.73 -6.15 -6.11
N ARG A 38 -10.25 -4.93 -5.89
CA ARG A 38 -11.64 -4.54 -6.20
C ARG A 38 -11.88 -4.37 -7.70
N GLU A 39 -10.88 -3.89 -8.44
CA GLU A 39 -10.97 -3.67 -9.89
C GLU A 39 -10.66 -4.93 -10.70
N GLN A 40 -9.87 -5.85 -10.16
CA GLN A 40 -9.46 -7.07 -10.85
C GLN A 40 -10.65 -7.87 -11.42
N PRO A 41 -11.70 -8.25 -10.64
CA PRO A 41 -12.84 -8.98 -11.19
C PRO A 41 -13.58 -8.19 -12.27
N TRP A 42 -13.68 -6.86 -12.11
CA TRP A 42 -14.36 -6.01 -13.08
C TRP A 42 -13.61 -5.96 -14.42
N ARG A 43 -12.29 -5.81 -14.40
CA ARG A 43 -11.46 -5.75 -15.61
C ARG A 43 -11.38 -7.09 -16.31
N VAL A 44 -11.25 -8.17 -15.55
CA VAL A 44 -11.28 -9.53 -16.10
C VAL A 44 -12.64 -9.85 -16.71
N ASN A 45 -13.75 -9.50 -16.05
CA ASN A 45 -15.08 -9.68 -16.64
C ASN A 45 -15.28 -8.83 -17.90
N GLN A 46 -14.77 -7.60 -17.92
CA GLN A 46 -14.80 -6.75 -19.11
C GLN A 46 -14.03 -7.39 -20.28
N PHE A 47 -12.85 -7.96 -20.02
CA PHE A 47 -12.06 -8.71 -20.99
C PHE A 47 -12.83 -9.92 -21.53
N LEU A 48 -13.44 -10.72 -20.66
CA LEU A 48 -14.15 -11.95 -21.03
C LEU A 48 -15.44 -11.68 -21.83
N GLN A 49 -16.05 -10.51 -21.66
CA GLN A 49 -17.26 -10.11 -22.38
C GLN A 49 -16.97 -9.45 -23.73
N ASP A 50 -15.73 -9.04 -23.99
CA ASP A 50 -15.36 -8.41 -25.25
C ASP A 50 -15.17 -9.46 -26.35
N LYS A 51 -16.18 -9.57 -27.23
CA LYS A 51 -16.17 -10.53 -28.35
C LYS A 51 -14.99 -10.34 -29.29
N LYS A 52 -14.51 -9.10 -29.50
CA LYS A 52 -13.39 -8.85 -30.42
C LYS A 52 -12.11 -9.45 -29.85
N ILE A 53 -11.88 -9.28 -28.55
CA ILE A 53 -10.75 -9.84 -27.82
C ILE A 53 -10.85 -11.38 -27.77
N ILE A 54 -12.00 -11.92 -27.36
CA ILE A 54 -12.17 -13.37 -27.22
C ILE A 54 -12.10 -14.10 -28.56
N ASN A 55 -12.59 -13.51 -29.65
CA ASN A 55 -12.46 -14.11 -30.98
C ASN A 55 -11.00 -14.23 -31.45
N GLN A 56 -10.12 -13.33 -31.00
CA GLN A 56 -8.69 -13.41 -31.29
C GLN A 56 -7.96 -14.49 -30.46
N LEU A 57 -8.59 -14.98 -29.38
CA LEU A 57 -8.06 -16.02 -28.48
C LEU A 57 -8.80 -17.36 -28.66
N SER A 58 -9.27 -17.64 -29.87
CA SER A 58 -10.17 -18.76 -30.16
C SER A 58 -9.58 -20.13 -29.79
N SER A 59 -8.26 -20.31 -29.82
CA SER A 59 -7.54 -21.53 -29.41
C SER A 59 -7.34 -21.69 -27.90
N SER A 60 -7.61 -20.64 -27.11
CA SER A 60 -7.40 -20.63 -25.65
C SER A 60 -8.70 -20.88 -24.88
N GLN A 61 -8.61 -21.66 -23.80
CA GLN A 61 -9.61 -21.69 -22.74
C GLN A 61 -9.12 -20.77 -21.61
N ILE A 62 -9.97 -19.90 -21.10
CA ILE A 62 -9.63 -19.01 -19.99
C ILE A 62 -10.42 -19.44 -18.76
N LEU A 63 -9.74 -19.66 -17.64
CA LEU A 63 -10.34 -19.89 -16.33
C LEU A 63 -9.91 -18.77 -15.38
N VAL A 64 -10.86 -18.30 -14.57
CA VAL A 64 -10.61 -17.26 -13.57
C VAL A 64 -10.60 -17.91 -12.20
N VAL A 65 -9.48 -17.76 -11.49
CA VAL A 65 -9.28 -18.24 -10.13
C VAL A 65 -9.13 -17.04 -9.21
N ASP A 66 -10.12 -16.79 -8.37
CA ASP A 66 -10.06 -15.75 -7.36
C ASP A 66 -9.61 -16.32 -6.01
N LEU A 67 -8.34 -16.08 -5.66
CA LEU A 67 -7.76 -16.63 -4.44
C LEU A 67 -8.41 -16.11 -3.16
N ALA A 68 -9.11 -14.98 -3.19
CA ALA A 68 -9.83 -14.46 -2.04
C ALA A 68 -11.21 -15.13 -1.85
N SER A 69 -11.81 -15.62 -2.93
CA SER A 69 -13.14 -16.25 -2.91
C SER A 69 -13.09 -17.77 -2.79
N PHE A 70 -12.00 -18.41 -3.23
CA PHE A 70 -11.87 -19.87 -3.24
C PHE A 70 -11.07 -20.39 -2.03
N SER A 71 -11.58 -21.48 -1.44
CA SER A 71 -10.87 -22.35 -0.49
C SER A 71 -9.87 -23.25 -1.23
N ILE A 72 -8.95 -22.64 -1.97
CA ILE A 72 -7.79 -23.33 -2.55
C ILE A 72 -6.60 -22.94 -1.68
N GLU A 73 -6.06 -23.91 -0.95
CA GLU A 73 -4.91 -23.71 -0.06
C GLU A 73 -3.62 -24.24 -0.68
N ASP A 74 -3.69 -25.32 -1.46
CA ASP A 74 -2.53 -25.98 -2.05
C ASP A 74 -2.77 -26.49 -3.49
N GLY A 75 -1.81 -27.28 -3.99
CA GLY A 75 -1.86 -27.85 -5.33
C GLY A 75 -2.91 -28.95 -5.50
N GLU A 76 -3.22 -29.72 -4.46
CA GLU A 76 -4.22 -30.79 -4.53
C GLU A 76 -5.62 -30.19 -4.70
N ASP A 77 -5.94 -29.15 -3.93
CA ASP A 77 -7.16 -28.37 -4.08
C ASP A 77 -7.27 -27.78 -5.50
N PHE A 78 -6.14 -27.30 -6.03
CA PHE A 78 -6.08 -26.72 -7.36
C PHE A 78 -6.32 -27.75 -8.46
N ASP A 79 -5.75 -28.95 -8.36
CA ASP A 79 -5.99 -30.05 -9.29
C ASP A 79 -7.47 -30.47 -9.29
N VAL A 80 -8.10 -30.53 -8.11
CA VAL A 80 -9.55 -30.79 -7.99
C VAL A 80 -10.36 -29.68 -8.66
N TYR A 81 -9.96 -28.42 -8.51
CA TYR A 81 -10.60 -27.30 -9.19
C TYR A 81 -10.44 -27.39 -10.72
N LEU A 82 -9.23 -27.68 -11.20
CA LEU A 82 -8.92 -27.81 -12.63
C LEU A 82 -9.69 -28.97 -13.27
N SER A 83 -9.78 -30.13 -12.62
CA SER A 83 -10.52 -31.28 -13.16
C SER A 83 -12.01 -31.01 -13.34
N LYS A 84 -12.60 -30.14 -12.50
CA LYS A 84 -14.02 -29.75 -12.58
C LYS A 84 -14.30 -28.68 -13.63
N ASN A 85 -13.35 -27.77 -13.88
CA ASN A 85 -13.58 -26.55 -14.67
C ASN A 85 -12.79 -26.49 -15.99
N GLY A 86 -11.65 -27.18 -16.07
CA GLY A 86 -10.80 -27.28 -17.25
C GLY A 86 -11.36 -28.29 -18.26
N GLN A 87 -11.63 -27.83 -19.48
CA GLN A 87 -11.98 -28.72 -20.58
C GLN A 87 -10.72 -29.01 -21.39
N GLN A 88 -10.25 -30.26 -21.40
CA GLN A 88 -9.05 -30.69 -22.14
C GLN A 88 -9.15 -30.56 -23.69
N LYS A 89 -10.16 -29.87 -24.23
CA LYS A 89 -10.41 -29.78 -25.68
C LYS A 89 -9.66 -28.65 -26.39
N LYS A 90 -9.07 -27.69 -25.67
CA LYS A 90 -8.38 -26.53 -26.26
C LYS A 90 -6.85 -26.67 -26.19
N GLU A 91 -6.16 -26.05 -27.13
CA GLU A 91 -4.70 -26.13 -27.29
C GLU A 91 -3.92 -25.44 -26.17
N GLN A 92 -4.57 -24.51 -25.46
CA GLN A 92 -3.98 -23.74 -24.38
C GLN A 92 -5.01 -23.47 -23.28
N LEU A 93 -4.59 -23.61 -22.03
CA LEU A 93 -5.34 -23.24 -20.84
C LEU A 93 -4.69 -22.03 -20.17
N VAL A 94 -5.45 -20.95 -20.06
CA VAL A 94 -5.02 -19.68 -19.49
C VAL A 94 -5.68 -19.50 -18.14
N LEU A 95 -4.89 -19.29 -17.10
CA LEU A 95 -5.36 -19.12 -15.73
C LEU A 95 -5.20 -17.66 -15.33
N PHE A 96 -6.30 -16.98 -15.07
CA PHE A 96 -6.31 -15.64 -14.51
C PHE A 96 -6.38 -15.75 -12.99
N ILE A 97 -5.27 -15.51 -12.31
CA ILE A 97 -5.13 -15.64 -10.87
C ILE A 97 -5.35 -14.27 -10.21
N LEU A 98 -6.56 -14.03 -9.72
CA LEU A 98 -6.93 -12.80 -9.01
C LEU A 98 -6.48 -12.86 -7.55
N ASN A 99 -6.28 -11.68 -6.96
CA ASN A 99 -5.80 -11.48 -5.59
C ASN A 99 -4.49 -12.24 -5.33
N ALA A 100 -3.56 -12.16 -6.29
CA ALA A 100 -2.30 -12.89 -6.26
C ALA A 100 -1.40 -12.49 -5.09
N ASP A 101 -1.63 -11.33 -4.45
CA ASP A 101 -0.95 -10.92 -3.22
C ASP A 101 -1.06 -11.98 -2.11
N LEU A 102 -2.13 -12.78 -2.07
CA LEU A 102 -2.29 -13.89 -1.12
C LEU A 102 -1.22 -14.97 -1.28
N LEU A 103 -0.68 -15.15 -2.49
CA LEU A 103 0.42 -16.08 -2.76
C LEU A 103 1.73 -15.67 -2.04
N LEU A 104 1.86 -14.37 -1.72
CA LEU A 104 3.05 -13.82 -1.06
C LEU A 104 3.00 -13.97 0.47
N ALA A 105 1.79 -14.08 1.02
CA ALA A 105 1.54 -14.11 2.45
C ALA A 105 1.07 -15.51 2.91
N GLU A 106 -0.18 -15.86 2.58
CA GLU A 106 -0.93 -16.98 3.15
C GLU A 106 -0.78 -18.26 2.32
N LYS A 107 -0.70 -18.15 0.98
CA LYS A 107 -0.79 -19.26 0.02
C LYS A 107 0.54 -19.55 -0.69
N LYS A 108 1.64 -19.61 0.07
CA LYS A 108 3.00 -19.80 -0.48
C LYS A 108 3.24 -21.19 -1.09
N SER A 109 2.62 -22.22 -0.53
CA SER A 109 2.66 -23.60 -1.08
C SER A 109 2.06 -23.61 -2.49
N LEU A 110 0.89 -22.98 -2.64
CA LEU A 110 0.22 -22.82 -3.93
C LEU A 110 1.08 -22.07 -4.95
N LEU A 111 1.83 -21.03 -4.54
CA LEU A 111 2.74 -20.32 -5.45
C LEU A 111 3.78 -21.26 -6.08
N SER A 112 4.36 -22.16 -5.29
CA SER A 112 5.35 -23.12 -5.78
C SER A 112 4.75 -24.08 -6.80
N TYR A 113 3.54 -24.57 -6.52
CA TYR A 113 2.80 -25.43 -7.43
C TYR A 113 2.45 -24.68 -8.74
N LEU A 114 1.88 -23.47 -8.65
CA LEU A 114 1.52 -22.67 -9.83
C LEU A 114 2.73 -22.32 -10.69
N ASN A 115 3.90 -22.09 -10.09
CA ASN A 115 5.14 -21.86 -10.81
C ASN A 115 5.60 -23.09 -11.61
N SER A 116 5.34 -24.30 -11.09
CA SER A 116 5.69 -25.56 -11.75
C SER A 116 4.79 -25.93 -12.93
N LEU A 117 3.54 -25.42 -12.98
CA LEU A 117 2.55 -25.79 -14.00
C LEU A 117 3.04 -25.53 -15.44
N PRO A 118 3.46 -24.31 -15.83
CA PRO A 118 3.96 -24.06 -17.19
C PRO A 118 5.27 -24.77 -17.50
N LEU A 119 6.08 -25.03 -16.47
CA LEU A 119 7.35 -25.75 -16.62
C LEU A 119 7.12 -27.23 -16.96
N GLY A 120 6.10 -27.84 -16.36
CA GLY A 120 5.71 -29.22 -16.64
C GLY A 120 4.82 -29.37 -17.87
N ASN A 121 4.05 -28.33 -18.23
CA ASN A 121 3.15 -28.36 -19.38
C ASN A 121 3.04 -26.96 -20.05
N PRO A 122 3.66 -26.77 -21.23
CA PRO A 122 3.68 -25.47 -21.92
C PRO A 122 2.34 -25.04 -22.50
N CYS A 123 1.29 -25.87 -22.40
CA CYS A 123 -0.08 -25.46 -22.72
C CYS A 123 -0.69 -24.57 -21.62
N TYR A 124 -0.06 -24.45 -20.45
CA TYR A 124 -0.52 -23.55 -19.38
C TYR A 124 0.10 -22.16 -19.49
N SER A 125 -0.74 -21.13 -19.38
CA SER A 125 -0.31 -19.75 -19.24
C SER A 125 -0.98 -19.12 -18.01
N LEU A 126 -0.22 -18.45 -17.16
CA LEU A 126 -0.74 -17.83 -15.95
C LEU A 126 -0.61 -16.32 -16.03
N LEU A 127 -1.71 -15.61 -15.80
CA LEU A 127 -1.71 -14.17 -15.55
C LEU A 127 -2.04 -13.92 -14.09
N PHE A 128 -1.06 -13.42 -13.35
CA PHE A 128 -1.21 -13.07 -11.94
C PHE A 128 -1.58 -11.60 -11.80
N PHE A 129 -2.62 -11.31 -11.01
CA PHE A 129 -3.05 -9.94 -10.77
C PHE A 129 -2.71 -9.53 -9.33
N PHE A 130 -1.71 -8.66 -9.21
CA PHE A 130 -1.20 -8.13 -7.95
C PHE A 130 -1.63 -6.68 -7.74
N ASN A 131 -1.99 -6.36 -6.50
CA ASN A 131 -2.04 -4.99 -6.04
C ASN A 131 -0.62 -4.46 -5.77
N LYS A 132 0.22 -5.27 -5.11
CA LYS A 132 1.58 -4.89 -4.72
C LYS A 132 2.60 -5.02 -5.85
N ASN A 133 3.68 -4.26 -5.74
CA ASN A 133 4.79 -4.34 -6.69
C ASN A 133 5.79 -5.45 -6.34
N ILE A 134 5.62 -6.61 -6.95
CA ILE A 134 6.50 -7.77 -6.76
C ILE A 134 7.91 -7.61 -7.34
N THR A 135 8.20 -6.52 -8.07
CA THR A 135 9.52 -6.28 -8.68
C THR A 135 10.46 -5.45 -7.80
N LEU A 136 10.02 -4.98 -6.63
CA LEU A 136 10.90 -4.26 -5.71
C LEU A 136 11.94 -5.21 -5.11
N SER A 137 13.15 -4.70 -4.84
CA SER A 137 14.28 -5.51 -4.36
C SER A 137 13.97 -6.36 -3.13
N HIS A 138 13.18 -5.85 -2.18
CA HIS A 138 12.81 -6.58 -0.97
C HIS A 138 11.82 -7.74 -1.23
N HIS A 139 11.02 -7.66 -2.30
CA HIS A 139 10.17 -8.76 -2.78
C HIS A 139 10.97 -9.76 -3.62
N LEU A 140 11.83 -9.27 -4.52
CA LEU A 140 12.68 -10.10 -5.39
C LEU A 140 13.55 -11.08 -4.60
N LYS A 141 14.11 -10.66 -3.45
CA LYS A 141 14.89 -11.53 -2.55
C LYS A 141 14.14 -12.81 -2.14
N LYS A 142 12.80 -12.77 -2.07
CA LYS A 142 11.96 -13.88 -1.67
C LYS A 142 11.34 -14.64 -2.85
N LEU A 143 11.28 -14.01 -4.02
CA LEU A 143 10.47 -14.47 -5.14
C LEU A 143 11.30 -14.84 -6.38
N SER A 144 12.60 -14.55 -6.39
CA SER A 144 13.48 -14.74 -7.57
C SER A 144 13.48 -16.15 -8.14
N SER A 145 13.15 -17.17 -7.36
CA SER A 145 13.02 -18.56 -7.82
C SER A 145 11.76 -18.83 -8.65
N TYR A 146 10.75 -17.96 -8.59
CA TYR A 146 9.48 -18.14 -9.29
C TYR A 146 9.51 -17.42 -10.66
N THR A 147 10.24 -17.99 -11.61
CA THR A 147 10.45 -17.42 -12.94
C THR A 147 9.15 -17.07 -13.67
N THR A 148 8.08 -17.83 -13.43
CA THR A 148 6.76 -17.65 -14.06
C THR A 148 6.13 -16.29 -13.72
N LEU A 149 6.42 -15.73 -12.54
CA LEU A 149 5.96 -14.40 -12.15
C LEU A 149 6.62 -13.28 -12.98
N TYR A 150 7.86 -13.51 -13.44
CA TYR A 150 8.73 -12.49 -14.03
C TYR A 150 8.92 -12.61 -15.54
N GLN A 151 8.34 -13.63 -16.18
CA GLN A 151 8.39 -13.80 -17.64
C GLN A 151 7.89 -12.56 -18.39
N ASN A 152 6.76 -12.00 -17.93
CA ASN A 152 6.23 -10.73 -18.43
C ASN A 152 5.74 -9.88 -17.27
N ILE A 153 6.11 -8.60 -17.23
CA ILE A 153 5.64 -7.65 -16.21
C ILE A 153 4.85 -6.52 -16.87
N CYS A 154 3.60 -6.37 -16.46
CA CYS A 154 2.71 -5.30 -16.90
C CYS A 154 2.33 -4.41 -15.73
N PHE A 155 2.78 -3.15 -15.75
CA PHE A 155 2.33 -2.15 -14.78
C PHE A 155 1.01 -1.54 -15.21
N TYR A 156 0.01 -1.58 -14.34
CA TYR A 156 -1.28 -0.94 -14.53
C TYR A 156 -1.20 0.51 -14.02
N PRO A 157 -1.27 1.53 -14.90
CA PRO A 157 -1.13 2.92 -14.48
C PRO A 157 -2.39 3.43 -13.78
N HIS A 158 -2.25 4.47 -12.96
CA HIS A 158 -3.40 5.23 -12.47
C HIS A 158 -4.15 5.90 -13.62
N TYR A 159 -5.47 5.99 -13.47
CA TYR A 159 -6.35 6.56 -14.48
C TYR A 159 -6.05 8.04 -14.71
N GLN A 160 -5.98 8.42 -15.98
CA GLN A 160 -5.72 9.79 -16.40
C GLN A 160 -7.02 10.59 -16.50
N LYS A 161 -6.91 11.90 -16.73
CA LYS A 161 -8.06 12.81 -16.79
C LYS A 161 -9.17 12.32 -17.73
N ALA A 162 -8.82 11.82 -18.91
CA ALA A 162 -9.79 11.32 -19.88
C ALA A 162 -10.61 10.12 -19.34
N ASP A 163 -9.97 9.21 -18.60
CA ASP A 163 -10.63 8.08 -17.96
C ASP A 163 -11.50 8.53 -16.80
N VAL A 164 -11.03 9.48 -16.00
CA VAL A 164 -11.82 10.05 -14.91
C VAL A 164 -13.06 10.78 -15.43
N ASP A 165 -12.95 11.54 -16.52
CA ASP A 165 -14.09 12.22 -17.13
C ASP A 165 -15.12 11.23 -17.67
N GLN A 166 -14.67 10.13 -18.29
CA GLN A 166 -15.53 9.03 -18.71
C GLN A 166 -16.19 8.33 -17.51
N PHE A 167 -15.45 8.12 -16.43
CA PHE A 167 -15.97 7.50 -15.23
C PHE A 167 -17.00 8.39 -14.51
N LEU A 168 -16.74 9.69 -14.42
CA LEU A 168 -17.70 10.67 -13.89
C LEU A 168 -18.99 10.67 -14.72
N PHE A 169 -18.89 10.60 -16.05
CA PHE A 169 -20.06 10.45 -16.92
C PHE A 169 -20.83 9.15 -16.64
N TYR A 170 -20.11 8.04 -16.45
CA TYR A 170 -20.72 6.77 -16.02
C TYR A 170 -21.45 6.92 -14.68
N LEU A 171 -20.85 7.55 -13.69
CA LEU A 171 -21.43 7.75 -12.36
C LEU A 171 -22.62 8.71 -12.37
N GLU A 172 -22.62 9.76 -13.21
CA GLU A 172 -23.78 10.63 -13.43
C GLU A 172 -25.00 9.83 -13.92
N LYS A 173 -24.80 8.84 -14.80
CA LYS A 173 -25.87 7.94 -15.24
C LYS A 173 -26.27 6.94 -14.17
N LYS A 174 -25.28 6.34 -13.48
CA LYS A 174 -25.49 5.34 -12.43
C LYS A 174 -26.31 5.91 -11.27
N PHE A 175 -25.95 7.10 -10.79
CA PHE A 175 -26.58 7.76 -9.65
C PHE A 175 -27.65 8.79 -10.05
N GLN A 176 -27.99 8.88 -11.33
CA GLN A 176 -29.01 9.79 -11.87
C GLN A 176 -28.80 11.25 -11.41
N THR A 177 -27.54 11.70 -11.38
CA THR A 177 -27.14 13.03 -10.91
C THR A 177 -26.46 13.80 -12.04
N ARG A 178 -26.32 15.12 -11.88
CA ARG A 178 -25.53 15.98 -12.76
C ARG A 178 -24.49 16.73 -11.94
N LEU A 179 -23.25 16.70 -12.42
CA LEU A 179 -22.12 17.37 -11.80
C LEU A 179 -21.74 18.59 -12.66
N SER A 180 -21.52 19.74 -12.01
CA SER A 180 -21.00 20.91 -12.71
C SER A 180 -19.56 20.67 -13.17
N PHE A 181 -19.11 21.42 -14.19
CA PHE A 181 -17.72 21.35 -14.66
C PHE A 181 -16.71 21.65 -13.52
N SER A 182 -17.02 22.64 -12.69
CA SER A 182 -16.20 22.96 -11.50
C SER A 182 -16.07 21.78 -10.55
N LEU A 183 -17.18 21.11 -10.22
CA LEU A 183 -17.21 19.96 -9.32
C LEU A 183 -16.46 18.76 -9.91
N LYS A 184 -16.58 18.51 -11.22
CA LYS A 184 -15.80 17.46 -11.91
C LYS A 184 -14.29 17.73 -11.87
N THR A 185 -13.90 19.00 -11.95
CA THR A 185 -12.50 19.42 -11.87
C THR A 185 -11.96 19.23 -10.45
N GLU A 186 -12.73 19.66 -9.46
CA GLU A 186 -12.43 19.50 -8.03
C GLU A 186 -12.29 18.02 -7.65
N ILE A 187 -13.26 17.16 -8.03
CA ILE A 187 -13.18 15.71 -7.78
C ILE A 187 -11.91 15.10 -8.39
N PHE A 188 -11.53 15.51 -9.60
CA PHE A 188 -10.29 15.01 -10.22
C PHE A 188 -9.03 15.50 -9.50
N GLN A 189 -9.00 16.74 -9.02
CA GLN A 189 -7.86 17.28 -8.28
C GLN A 189 -7.70 16.56 -6.93
N GLU A 190 -8.79 16.37 -6.20
CA GLU A 190 -8.77 15.77 -4.88
C GLU A 190 -8.53 14.25 -4.93
N CYS A 191 -9.27 13.53 -5.78
CA CYS A 191 -9.20 12.07 -5.84
C CYS A 191 -8.15 11.55 -6.82
N GLY A 192 -7.62 12.39 -7.70
CA GLY A 192 -6.69 11.98 -8.77
C GLY A 192 -7.28 10.90 -9.67
N GLY A 193 -6.52 9.83 -9.88
CA GLY A 193 -6.91 8.66 -10.68
C GLY A 193 -7.57 7.55 -9.87
N TYR A 194 -7.90 7.74 -8.59
CA TYR A 194 -8.51 6.69 -7.76
C TYR A 194 -10.02 6.61 -7.98
N LEU A 195 -10.46 5.69 -8.85
CA LEU A 195 -11.90 5.52 -9.16
C LEU A 195 -12.75 5.25 -7.92
N TRP A 196 -12.18 4.57 -6.91
CA TRP A 196 -12.90 4.28 -5.68
C TRP A 196 -13.18 5.53 -4.82
N LEU A 197 -12.25 6.49 -4.79
CA LEU A 197 -12.49 7.79 -4.13
C LEU A 197 -13.47 8.63 -4.94
N ILE A 198 -13.32 8.64 -6.27
CA ILE A 198 -14.25 9.34 -7.18
C ILE A 198 -15.68 8.82 -7.03
N GLU A 199 -15.87 7.50 -6.99
CA GLU A 199 -17.20 6.91 -6.79
C GLU A 199 -17.81 7.32 -5.44
N GLU A 200 -16.99 7.42 -4.39
CA GLU A 200 -17.46 7.86 -3.08
C GLU A 200 -17.92 9.32 -3.09
N ALA A 201 -17.10 10.21 -3.64
CA ALA A 201 -17.47 11.62 -3.76
C ALA A 201 -18.78 11.78 -4.53
N VAL A 202 -18.92 11.14 -5.69
CA VAL A 202 -20.15 11.26 -6.49
C VAL A 202 -21.35 10.62 -5.79
N ARG A 203 -21.18 9.47 -5.11
CA ARG A 203 -22.26 8.84 -4.32
C ARG A 203 -22.72 9.79 -3.22
N TYR A 204 -21.81 10.31 -2.41
CA TYR A 204 -22.13 11.23 -1.32
C TYR A 204 -22.90 12.45 -1.86
N TYR A 205 -22.34 13.13 -2.88
CA TYR A 205 -23.01 14.28 -3.50
C TYR A 205 -24.37 13.91 -4.09
N SER A 206 -24.53 12.72 -4.67
CA SER A 206 -25.81 12.30 -5.24
C SER A 206 -26.91 12.23 -4.20
N GLN A 207 -26.57 11.85 -2.96
CA GLN A 207 -27.49 11.66 -1.84
C GLN A 207 -27.73 12.94 -1.05
N THR A 208 -26.67 13.69 -0.73
CA THR A 208 -26.75 14.85 0.18
C THR A 208 -26.87 16.19 -0.53
N LYS A 209 -26.39 16.28 -1.78
CA LYS A 209 -26.15 17.54 -2.50
C LYS A 209 -25.21 18.51 -1.77
N ASP A 210 -24.53 18.05 -0.73
CA ASP A 210 -23.57 18.83 0.04
C ASP A 210 -22.19 18.79 -0.62
N LYS A 211 -21.66 19.97 -0.94
CA LYS A 211 -20.31 20.13 -1.48
C LYS A 211 -19.28 20.37 -0.38
N GLY A 212 -19.68 20.95 0.75
CA GLY A 212 -18.76 21.35 1.81
C GLY A 212 -18.09 20.16 2.49
N SER A 213 -18.83 19.07 2.67
CA SER A 213 -18.31 17.85 3.32
C SER A 213 -17.95 16.74 2.33
N LEU A 214 -17.89 17.03 1.02
CA LEU A 214 -17.75 16.05 -0.05
C LEU A 214 -16.53 15.12 0.09
N PHE A 215 -15.44 15.64 0.65
CA PHE A 215 -14.19 14.92 0.85
C PHE A 215 -13.88 14.66 2.34
N ASN A 216 -14.72 15.17 3.25
CA ASN A 216 -14.49 15.13 4.68
C ASN A 216 -15.66 14.47 5.44
N HIS A 217 -16.01 13.27 5.00
CA HIS A 217 -16.97 12.39 5.66
C HIS A 217 -16.34 11.04 6.00
N GLU A 218 -16.96 10.29 6.91
CA GLU A 218 -16.37 9.09 7.50
C GLU A 218 -16.08 7.99 6.47
N GLU A 219 -16.97 7.80 5.49
CA GLU A 219 -16.78 6.84 4.41
C GLU A 219 -15.59 7.20 3.53
N MET A 220 -15.34 8.48 3.26
CA MET A 220 -14.15 8.92 2.52
C MET A 220 -12.87 8.64 3.29
N LYS A 221 -12.86 9.00 4.59
CA LYS A 221 -11.71 8.75 5.48
C LYS A 221 -11.39 7.27 5.59
N LEU A 222 -12.41 6.42 5.67
CA LEU A 222 -12.23 4.97 5.69
C LEU A 222 -11.55 4.46 4.42
N ARG A 223 -11.94 4.98 3.24
CA ARG A 223 -11.31 4.59 1.96
C ARG A 223 -9.86 5.04 1.87
N LEU A 224 -9.57 6.27 2.28
CA LEU A 224 -8.20 6.80 2.33
C LEU A 224 -7.32 5.95 3.23
N ARG A 225 -7.83 5.56 4.41
CA ARG A 225 -7.12 4.65 5.31
C ARG A 225 -6.83 3.29 4.64
N ILE A 226 -7.82 2.69 4.00
CA ILE A 226 -7.63 1.41 3.30
C ILE A 226 -6.57 1.53 2.21
N ILE A 227 -6.60 2.59 1.40
CA ILE A 227 -5.57 2.85 0.38
C ILE A 227 -4.19 3.02 1.03
N PHE A 228 -4.12 3.76 2.13
CA PHE A 228 -2.85 3.98 2.84
C PHE A 228 -2.29 2.69 3.45
N ASP A 229 -3.16 1.84 3.98
CA ASP A 229 -2.79 0.56 4.59
C ASP A 229 -2.32 -0.48 3.55
N GLU A 230 -2.72 -0.32 2.28
CA GLU A 230 -2.25 -1.16 1.18
C GLU A 230 -0.77 -0.94 0.84
N PHE A 231 -0.22 0.26 1.12
CA PHE A 231 1.20 0.53 0.96
C PHE A 231 2.04 -0.26 1.97
N ASP A 232 3.20 -0.75 1.52
CA ASP A 232 4.18 -1.37 2.40
C ASP A 232 4.95 -0.34 3.26
N GLU A 233 5.79 -0.82 4.17
CA GLU A 233 6.53 0.05 5.09
C GLU A 233 7.59 0.92 4.40
N VAL A 234 8.19 0.45 3.30
CA VAL A 234 9.17 1.22 2.50
C VAL A 234 8.45 2.31 1.71
N GLU A 235 7.32 1.95 1.09
CA GLU A 235 6.42 2.86 0.39
C GLU A 235 5.91 3.95 1.33
N LYS A 236 5.38 3.60 2.51
CA LYS A 236 4.95 4.56 3.53
C LYS A 236 6.09 5.50 3.93
N ARG A 237 7.27 4.96 4.24
CA ARG A 237 8.46 5.76 4.60
C ARG A 237 8.86 6.76 3.50
N LEU A 238 8.84 6.33 2.24
CA LEU A 238 9.08 7.21 1.09
C LEU A 238 8.04 8.34 1.01
N LEU A 239 6.75 8.01 1.10
CA LEU A 239 5.67 9.00 1.03
C LEU A 239 5.79 10.03 2.17
N GLU A 240 6.15 9.59 3.37
CA GLU A 240 6.40 10.48 4.51
C GLU A 240 7.57 11.43 4.28
N LYS A 241 8.69 10.93 3.72
CA LYS A 241 9.84 11.77 3.35
C LYS A 241 9.44 12.83 2.34
N ILE A 242 8.63 12.47 1.35
CA ILE A 242 8.10 13.42 0.36
C ILE A 242 7.25 14.50 1.03
N ILE A 243 6.37 14.14 1.96
CA ILE A 243 5.58 15.10 2.75
C ILE A 243 6.48 16.05 3.55
N LYS A 244 7.53 15.51 4.17
CA LYS A 244 8.54 16.27 4.93
C LYS A 244 9.50 17.07 4.02
N LYS A 245 9.38 16.94 2.69
CA LYS A 245 10.27 17.54 1.68
C LYS A 245 11.73 17.10 1.82
N ASP A 246 11.95 15.91 2.37
CA ASP A 246 13.26 15.25 2.36
C ASP A 246 13.57 14.74 0.96
N GLN A 247 14.84 14.81 0.57
CA GLN A 247 15.35 14.37 -0.73
C GLN A 247 16.40 13.26 -0.60
N LEU A 248 16.73 12.86 0.62
CA LEU A 248 17.68 11.78 0.89
C LEU A 248 16.96 10.44 0.90
N PHE A 249 16.96 9.78 -0.26
CA PHE A 249 16.39 8.46 -0.44
C PHE A 249 17.46 7.37 -0.42
N ASP A 250 17.20 6.29 0.31
CA ASP A 250 17.98 5.06 0.21
C ASP A 250 17.69 4.33 -1.12
N GLU A 251 18.43 3.27 -1.44
CA GLU A 251 18.26 2.57 -2.73
C GLU A 251 16.89 1.90 -2.88
N GLU A 252 16.31 1.35 -1.82
CA GLU A 252 14.97 0.73 -1.88
C GLU A 252 13.89 1.81 -2.09
N GLU A 253 14.04 2.96 -1.43
CA GLU A 253 13.16 4.12 -1.60
C GLU A 253 13.25 4.72 -3.02
N LYS A 254 14.43 4.72 -3.65
CA LYS A 254 14.58 5.15 -5.05
C LYS A 254 13.83 4.23 -6.02
N GLU A 255 13.90 2.91 -5.83
CA GLU A 255 13.12 1.96 -6.63
C GLU A 255 11.62 2.20 -6.49
N CYS A 256 11.14 2.40 -5.24
CA CYS A 256 9.73 2.73 -4.98
C CYS A 256 9.33 4.06 -5.63
N LEU A 257 10.21 5.07 -5.61
CA LEU A 257 9.97 6.37 -6.22
C LEU A 257 9.83 6.25 -7.75
N ASP A 258 10.72 5.52 -8.41
CA ASP A 258 10.65 5.25 -9.84
C ASP A 258 9.37 4.52 -10.22
N TYR A 259 8.98 3.54 -9.40
CA TYR A 259 7.69 2.84 -9.54
C TYR A 259 6.49 3.78 -9.41
N PHE A 260 6.44 4.63 -8.38
CA PHE A 260 5.35 5.59 -8.16
C PHE A 260 5.25 6.66 -9.25
N LEU A 261 6.36 7.09 -9.81
CA LEU A 261 6.39 7.95 -11.00
C LEU A 261 5.85 7.21 -12.22
N LYS A 262 6.26 5.95 -12.42
CA LYS A 262 5.85 5.11 -13.55
C LYS A 262 4.34 4.83 -13.57
N ILE A 263 3.74 4.54 -12.42
CA ILE A 263 2.28 4.31 -12.32
C ILE A 263 1.48 5.61 -12.22
N GLY A 264 2.15 6.77 -12.14
CA GLY A 264 1.50 8.08 -12.08
C GLY A 264 0.90 8.45 -10.72
N LEU A 265 1.29 7.78 -9.63
CA LEU A 265 0.92 8.17 -8.27
C LEU A 265 1.57 9.51 -7.89
N LEU A 266 2.84 9.66 -8.27
CA LEU A 266 3.62 10.87 -8.08
C LEU A 266 3.96 11.52 -9.42
N LYS A 267 4.20 12.84 -9.38
CA LYS A 267 4.67 13.64 -10.51
C LYS A 267 5.87 14.47 -10.08
N LYS A 268 6.87 14.57 -10.96
CA LYS A 268 8.03 15.44 -10.75
C LYS A 268 7.66 16.89 -11.05
N SER A 269 7.95 17.79 -10.11
CA SER A 269 7.74 19.23 -10.23
C SER A 269 9.03 19.95 -9.82
N GLY A 270 9.92 20.16 -10.79
CA GLY A 270 11.27 20.64 -10.54
C GLY A 270 12.07 19.65 -9.69
N CYS A 271 12.53 20.10 -8.52
CA CYS A 271 13.25 19.28 -7.55
C CYS A 271 12.34 18.57 -6.53
N PHE A 272 11.02 18.73 -6.64
CA PHE A 272 10.06 18.17 -5.69
C PHE A 272 9.13 17.15 -6.37
N PHE A 273 8.50 16.31 -5.55
CA PHE A 273 7.48 15.37 -5.97
C PHE A 273 6.11 15.84 -5.49
N LYS A 274 5.11 15.72 -6.34
CA LYS A 274 3.71 16.05 -6.04
C LYS A 274 2.84 14.81 -6.19
N PHE A 275 1.87 14.66 -5.30
CA PHE A 275 0.86 13.62 -5.42
C PHE A 275 -0.09 13.92 -6.56
N SER A 276 -0.58 12.88 -7.23
CA SER A 276 -1.64 13.01 -8.22
C SER A 276 -3.03 13.19 -7.61
N ALA A 277 -3.19 12.89 -6.32
CA ALA A 277 -4.43 13.05 -5.55
C ALA A 277 -4.15 13.89 -4.30
N SER A 278 -4.67 15.11 -4.24
CA SER A 278 -4.46 16.02 -3.09
C SER A 278 -4.99 15.44 -1.78
N LEU A 279 -6.13 14.75 -1.84
CA LEU A 279 -6.78 14.18 -0.66
C LEU A 279 -5.93 13.10 0.02
N LEU A 280 -5.21 12.30 -0.77
CA LEU A 280 -4.27 11.32 -0.24
C LEU A 280 -3.05 12.01 0.39
N GLU A 281 -2.55 13.08 -0.22
CA GLU A 281 -1.46 13.89 0.33
C GLU A 281 -1.85 14.49 1.70
N GLU A 282 -3.04 15.06 1.81
CA GLU A 282 -3.58 15.62 3.06
C GLU A 282 -3.78 14.54 4.12
N PHE A 283 -4.35 13.39 3.74
CA PHE A 283 -4.50 12.26 4.65
C PHE A 283 -3.15 11.80 5.21
N ILE A 284 -2.13 11.64 4.36
CA ILE A 284 -0.79 11.23 4.82
C ILE A 284 -0.17 12.31 5.71
N LYS A 285 -0.34 13.60 5.40
CA LYS A 285 0.10 14.70 6.29
C LYS A 285 -0.53 14.59 7.67
N GLU A 286 -1.83 14.31 7.74
CA GLU A 286 -2.51 14.11 9.00
C GLU A 286 -1.98 12.88 9.74
N GLU A 287 -1.82 11.74 9.08
CA GLU A 287 -1.30 10.52 9.72
C GLU A 287 0.13 10.72 10.23
N VAL A 288 0.99 11.41 9.47
CA VAL A 288 2.33 11.83 9.92
C VAL A 288 2.25 12.77 11.12
N SER A 289 1.28 13.68 11.15
CA SER A 289 1.09 14.63 12.25
C SER A 289 0.48 13.98 13.50
N LYS A 290 -0.34 12.93 13.32
CA LYS A 290 -0.94 12.12 14.39
C LYS A 290 0.07 11.17 15.03
N ARG A 291 1.19 10.85 14.36
CA ARG A 291 2.28 10.08 14.96
C ARG A 291 2.72 10.78 16.24
N THR A 292 2.48 10.07 17.33
CA THR A 292 2.60 10.48 18.71
C THR A 292 3.92 11.20 18.94
N LYS A 293 3.92 12.53 19.01
CA LYS A 293 5.11 13.32 19.29
C LYS A 293 5.21 13.53 20.79
N ILE A 294 6.23 12.92 21.39
CA ILE A 294 6.58 13.16 22.79
C ILE A 294 7.49 14.39 22.86
N THR A 295 7.08 15.42 23.59
CA THR A 295 7.83 16.68 23.75
C THR A 295 7.79 17.17 25.20
N LEU A 296 8.46 18.30 25.47
CA LEU A 296 8.33 19.05 26.71
C LEU A 296 7.53 20.32 26.43
N ASN A 297 6.58 20.66 27.31
CA ASN A 297 5.88 21.94 27.25
C ASN A 297 6.69 23.07 27.92
N GLU A 298 6.12 24.29 27.96
CA GLU A 298 6.76 25.49 28.54
C GLU A 298 7.17 25.30 30.02
N ILE A 299 6.47 24.45 30.76
CA ILE A 299 6.72 24.16 32.19
C ILE A 299 7.59 22.89 32.35
N GLN A 300 8.27 22.44 31.28
CA GLN A 300 9.10 21.24 31.28
C GLN A 300 8.35 19.95 31.68
N ALA A 301 7.03 19.90 31.48
CA ALA A 301 6.24 18.68 31.64
C ALA A 301 6.25 17.85 30.35
N ILE A 302 6.28 16.54 30.48
CA ILE A 302 6.27 15.61 29.35
C ILE A 302 4.87 15.59 28.75
N THR A 303 4.76 15.97 27.49
CA THR A 303 3.52 15.95 26.73
C THR A 303 3.58 14.96 25.58
N ILE A 304 2.45 14.33 25.29
CA ILE A 304 2.23 13.52 24.11
C ILE A 304 1.11 14.18 23.32
N ASN A 305 1.40 14.64 22.11
CA ASN A 305 0.43 15.37 21.27
C ASN A 305 -0.26 16.52 22.04
N GLY A 306 0.49 17.21 22.92
CA GLY A 306 -0.01 18.31 23.75
C GLY A 306 -0.66 17.91 25.09
N ILE A 307 -0.94 16.62 25.32
CA ILE A 307 -1.52 16.12 26.57
C ILE A 307 -0.41 15.83 27.58
N VAL A 308 -0.51 16.36 28.80
CA VAL A 308 0.47 16.11 29.88
C VAL A 308 0.34 14.67 30.38
N VAL A 309 1.41 13.88 30.22
CA VAL A 309 1.48 12.46 30.62
C VAL A 309 2.46 12.22 31.76
N ASP A 310 2.85 13.29 32.46
CA ASP A 310 3.82 13.24 33.54
C ASP A 310 3.45 12.20 34.62
N GLY A 311 2.16 12.00 34.91
CA GLY A 311 1.70 11.00 35.88
C GLY A 311 2.03 9.54 35.55
N PHE A 312 2.30 9.23 34.27
CA PHE A 312 2.58 7.88 33.79
C PHE A 312 4.01 7.39 34.10
N PHE A 313 4.92 8.34 34.36
CA PHE A 313 6.33 8.08 34.59
C PHE A 313 6.69 8.26 36.08
N SER A 314 7.52 7.37 36.61
CA SER A 314 8.12 7.52 37.93
C SER A 314 9.10 8.69 37.95
N ARG A 315 9.48 9.18 39.14
CA ARG A 315 10.43 10.31 39.29
C ARG A 315 11.76 10.08 38.55
N ARG A 316 12.28 8.85 38.57
CA ARG A 316 13.54 8.48 37.89
C ARG A 316 13.36 8.47 36.36
N GLU A 317 12.27 7.89 35.87
CA GLU A 317 11.91 7.87 34.44
C GLU A 317 11.70 9.27 33.88
N LYS A 318 10.93 10.13 34.58
CA LYS A 318 10.74 11.54 34.18
C LYS A 318 12.06 12.25 33.99
N ARG A 319 12.97 12.10 34.95
CA ARG A 319 14.24 12.83 34.93
C ARG A 319 15.10 12.39 33.74
N PHE A 320 15.24 11.08 33.55
CA PHE A 320 15.99 10.54 32.42
C PHE A 320 15.35 10.93 31.09
N LEU A 321 14.02 10.86 31.00
CA LEU A 321 13.29 11.21 29.79
C LEU A 321 13.37 12.70 29.46
N LYS A 322 13.23 13.60 30.44
CA LYS A 322 13.45 15.05 30.25
C LYS A 322 14.86 15.34 29.74
N TYR A 323 15.86 14.62 30.25
CA TYR A 323 17.23 14.75 29.76
C TYR A 323 17.34 14.34 28.29
N LEU A 324 16.78 13.18 27.94
CA LEU A 324 16.75 12.68 26.56
C LEU A 324 16.01 13.62 25.59
N LEU A 325 14.86 14.17 26.02
CA LEU A 325 14.07 15.11 25.21
C LEU A 325 14.76 16.46 25.01
N ASN A 326 15.57 16.90 25.99
CA ASN A 326 16.40 18.11 25.87
C ASN A 326 17.71 17.86 25.10
N SER A 327 18.04 16.61 24.78
CA SER A 327 19.26 16.24 24.04
C SER A 327 18.95 15.17 22.98
N PRO A 328 18.03 15.44 22.04
CA PRO A 328 17.66 14.49 21.01
C PRO A 328 18.85 14.18 20.10
N ASN A 329 18.85 13.00 19.50
CA ASN A 329 19.88 12.50 18.59
C ASN A 329 21.31 12.50 19.16
N THR A 330 21.46 12.63 20.49
CA THR A 330 22.74 12.60 21.17
C THR A 330 22.89 11.29 21.94
N VAL A 331 24.06 10.67 21.86
CA VAL A 331 24.34 9.45 22.62
C VAL A 331 24.60 9.80 24.07
N VAL A 332 23.77 9.26 24.97
CA VAL A 332 23.95 9.33 26.41
C VAL A 332 24.70 8.08 26.86
N SER A 333 25.91 8.25 27.39
CA SER A 333 26.72 7.13 27.86
C SER A 333 26.02 6.36 28.99
N ARG A 334 26.37 5.09 29.17
CA ARG A 334 25.78 4.25 30.23
C ARG A 334 26.04 4.83 31.62
N GLU A 335 27.23 5.34 31.87
CA GLU A 335 27.62 6.02 33.11
C GLU A 335 26.76 7.27 33.34
N LYS A 336 26.57 8.10 32.30
CA LYS A 336 25.75 9.31 32.40
C LYS A 336 24.27 8.98 32.60
N ALA A 337 23.77 7.96 31.92
CA ALA A 337 22.41 7.47 32.10
C ALA A 337 22.20 6.99 33.55
N ALA A 338 23.15 6.23 34.09
CA ALA A 338 23.08 5.75 35.46
C ALA A 338 23.14 6.90 36.49
N ALA A 339 24.05 7.86 36.32
CA ALA A 339 24.13 9.04 37.17
C ALA A 339 22.82 9.85 37.17
N LEU A 340 22.16 9.97 36.02
CA LEU A 340 20.85 10.64 35.93
C LEU A 340 19.76 9.87 36.69
N ILE A 341 19.74 8.54 36.57
CA ILE A 341 18.71 7.68 37.17
C ILE A 341 18.89 7.54 38.69
N TRP A 342 20.13 7.31 39.16
CA TRP A 342 20.45 6.93 40.54
C TRP A 342 21.17 8.02 41.36
N ARG A 343 21.65 9.12 40.76
CA ARG A 343 22.36 10.24 41.43
C ARG A 343 23.51 9.80 42.31
N ASP A 344 23.30 9.71 43.62
CA ASP A 344 24.31 9.47 44.66
C ASP A 344 24.39 7.97 45.04
N GLU A 345 23.48 7.14 44.52
CA GLU A 345 23.45 5.67 44.68
C GLU A 345 24.23 4.94 43.54
N VAL A 346 25.25 5.58 42.95
CA VAL A 346 25.98 5.03 41.78
C VAL A 346 26.73 3.75 42.14
N GLU A 347 27.17 3.60 43.40
CA GLU A 347 28.00 2.46 43.83
C GLU A 347 27.27 1.10 43.85
N GLY A 348 25.97 1.04 43.51
CA GLY A 348 25.17 -0.19 43.56
C GLY A 348 24.41 -0.59 42.30
N TYR A 349 24.55 0.13 41.17
CA TYR A 349 23.79 -0.23 39.96
C TYR A 349 24.56 -1.24 39.09
N THR A 350 23.86 -2.25 38.59
CA THR A 350 24.40 -3.19 37.60
C THR A 350 24.00 -2.75 36.20
N ASP A 351 24.81 -3.08 35.19
CA ASP A 351 24.45 -2.86 33.78
C ASP A 351 23.09 -3.49 33.42
N TRP A 352 22.80 -4.64 34.05
CA TRP A 352 21.51 -5.29 33.93
C TRP A 352 20.36 -4.43 34.47
N ALA A 353 20.53 -3.76 35.61
CA ALA A 353 19.51 -2.86 36.17
C ALA A 353 19.22 -1.66 35.24
N LEU A 354 20.25 -1.14 34.56
CA LEU A 354 20.12 -0.09 33.56
C LEU A 354 19.34 -0.57 32.33
N ASP A 355 19.67 -1.76 31.80
CA ASP A 355 18.94 -2.34 30.67
C ASP A 355 17.49 -2.66 31.02
N GLN A 356 17.23 -3.13 32.24
CA GLN A 356 15.88 -3.33 32.76
C GLN A 356 15.09 -2.02 32.89
N PHE A 357 15.74 -0.94 33.30
CA PHE A 357 15.13 0.38 33.35
C PHE A 357 14.73 0.87 31.95
N ILE A 358 15.63 0.76 30.97
CA ILE A 358 15.34 1.14 29.58
C ILE A 358 14.23 0.27 28.99
N ARG A 359 14.25 -1.04 29.25
CA ARG A 359 13.17 -1.95 28.83
C ARG A 359 11.81 -1.52 29.38
N ARG A 360 11.72 -1.17 30.67
CA ARG A 360 10.48 -0.67 31.28
C ARG A 360 10.02 0.64 30.64
N LEU A 361 10.93 1.56 30.37
CA LEU A 361 10.62 2.83 29.73
C LEU A 361 10.08 2.64 28.29
N ARG A 362 10.67 1.72 27.52
CA ARG A 362 10.18 1.32 26.18
C ARG A 362 8.78 0.70 26.24
N ASN A 363 8.52 -0.17 27.23
CA ASN A 363 7.19 -0.75 27.40
C ASN A 363 6.15 0.32 27.75
N LYS A 364 6.54 1.35 28.53
CA LYS A 364 5.66 2.49 28.81
C LYS A 364 5.39 3.35 27.57
N PHE A 365 6.36 3.50 26.67
CA PHE A 365 6.13 4.16 25.39
C PHE A 365 5.07 3.43 24.57
N GLU A 366 5.19 2.12 24.44
CA GLU A 366 4.20 1.31 23.73
C GLU A 366 2.80 1.42 24.34
N GLN A 367 2.68 1.42 25.68
CA GLN A 367 1.40 1.65 26.37
C GLN A 367 0.80 3.04 26.09
N LEU A 368 1.65 4.02 25.75
CA LEU A 368 1.26 5.37 25.36
C LEU A 368 1.11 5.54 23.84
N GLY A 369 1.16 4.46 23.06
CA GLY A 369 1.07 4.53 21.60
C GLY A 369 2.30 5.16 20.92
N LEU A 370 3.46 5.10 21.58
CA LEU A 370 4.75 5.54 21.06
C LEU A 370 5.60 4.31 20.65
N PRO A 371 6.40 4.41 19.58
CA PRO A 371 7.24 3.30 19.17
C PRO A 371 8.40 3.08 20.15
N ARG A 372 8.75 1.81 20.39
CA ARG A 372 9.74 1.40 21.41
C ARG A 372 11.18 1.84 21.08
N ASP A 373 11.46 2.07 19.81
CA ASP A 373 12.77 2.44 19.26
C ASP A 373 13.10 3.93 19.37
N LEU A 374 12.15 4.76 19.83
CA LEU A 374 12.42 6.16 20.26
C LEU A 374 13.61 6.25 21.20
N ILE A 375 13.86 5.20 22.01
CA ILE A 375 15.11 5.05 22.74
C ILE A 375 15.85 3.86 22.15
N THR A 376 16.88 4.11 21.36
CA THR A 376 17.72 3.08 20.74
C THR A 376 18.99 2.85 21.54
N THR A 377 19.41 1.59 21.65
CA THR A 377 20.70 1.23 22.28
C THR A 377 21.80 1.23 21.21
N LYS A 378 22.85 2.03 21.41
CA LYS A 378 24.09 1.96 20.63
C LYS A 378 25.08 1.07 21.36
N LYS A 379 25.39 -0.09 20.76
CA LYS A 379 26.27 -1.11 21.35
C LYS A 379 27.59 -0.47 21.80
N ASN A 380 28.00 -0.76 23.04
CA ASN A 380 29.21 -0.24 23.70
C ASN A 380 29.29 1.30 23.84
N GLN A 381 28.22 2.05 23.57
CA GLN A 381 28.24 3.51 23.69
C GLN A 381 27.18 4.01 24.68
N GLY A 382 25.94 3.52 24.58
CA GLY A 382 24.86 3.96 25.47
C GLY A 382 23.50 4.01 24.78
N PHE A 383 22.72 5.05 25.06
CA PHE A 383 21.34 5.21 24.58
C PHE A 383 21.17 6.52 23.82
N ILE A 384 20.36 6.50 22.77
CA ILE A 384 20.02 7.68 21.97
C ILE A 384 18.51 7.82 21.91
N PHE A 385 18.02 9.05 22.10
CA PHE A 385 16.63 9.38 21.83
C PHE A 385 16.49 9.87 20.39
N ILE A 386 15.68 9.17 19.59
CA ILE A 386 15.44 9.51 18.19
C ILE A 386 14.19 10.36 18.12
N ASN A 387 14.33 11.62 17.71
CA ASN A 387 13.20 12.51 17.49
C ASN A 387 12.76 12.36 16.02
N HIS A 388 11.54 11.85 15.79
CA HIS A 388 10.98 11.62 14.44
C HIS A 388 10.28 12.83 13.84
#